data_AF-A0A6F7WG46-F1
#
_entry.id   AF-A0A6F7WG46-F1
#
_cell.length_a   1.000
_cell.length_b   1.000
_cell.length_c   1.000
_cell.angle_alpha   90.00
_cell.angle_beta   90.00
_cell.angle_gamma   90.00
#
_symmetry.space_group_name_H-M   'P 1'
#
loop_
_entity.id
_entity.type
_entity.pdbx_description
1 polymer ?
#
loop_
_entity_poly.entity_id
_entity_poly.type
_entity_poly.pdbx_seq_one_letter_code
_entity_poly.pdbx_strand_id
1 'polypeptide(L)'
;MDEEFRTLTERVRASLSTPRETAAHASLLALVRQGTPAAREQLARILVAPEQPLWARETAAFVLGSAGDRRAFETLVLLLNYREPARCATAARVLARLGDPRH
;
A
#
# COMPACT_ATOMS: atom_id res chain seq x y z
N MET A 1 5.96 -2.10 12.95
CA MET A 1 5.17 -1.62 11.77
C MET A 1 4.01 -2.58 11.57
N ASP A 2 3.14 -2.78 12.56
CA ASP A 2 2.41 -4.06 12.63
C ASP A 2 0.89 -3.92 12.71
N GLU A 3 0.34 -2.96 13.46
CA GLU A 3 -1.11 -2.86 13.60
C GLU A 3 -1.80 -2.26 12.37
N GLU A 4 -1.28 -1.15 11.84
CA GLU A 4 -1.85 -0.45 10.67
C GLU A 4 -1.81 -1.33 9.42
N PHE A 5 -0.68 -2.03 9.22
CA PHE A 5 -0.52 -2.95 8.12
C PHE A 5 -1.45 -4.16 8.26
N ARG A 6 -1.61 -4.69 9.48
CA ARG A 6 -2.56 -5.76 9.76
C ARG A 6 -4.00 -5.32 9.45
N THR A 7 -4.44 -4.15 9.93
CA THR A 7 -5.78 -3.62 9.63
C THR A 7 -5.99 -3.43 8.14
N LEU A 8 -5.02 -2.88 7.41
CA LEU A 8 -5.07 -2.74 5.96
C LEU A 8 -5.23 -4.11 5.28
N THR A 9 -4.40 -5.08 5.63
CA THR A 9 -4.43 -6.40 4.98
C THR A 9 -5.66 -7.24 5.34
N GLU A 10 -6.21 -7.07 6.54
CA GLU A 10 -7.51 -7.66 6.93
C GLU A 10 -8.66 -7.05 6.13
N ARG A 11 -8.71 -5.72 6.04
CA ARG A 11 -9.73 -5.01 5.26
C ARG A 11 -9.68 -5.37 3.78
N VAL A 12 -8.48 -5.37 3.19
CA VAL A 12 -8.30 -5.77 1.79
C VAL A 12 -8.78 -7.20 1.59
N ARG A 13 -8.34 -8.15 2.42
CA ARG A 13 -8.76 -9.56 2.35
C ARG A 13 -10.27 -9.73 2.42
N ALA A 14 -10.96 -8.98 3.29
CA ALA A 14 -12.42 -9.03 3.41
C ALA A 14 -13.16 -8.46 2.18
N SER A 15 -12.50 -7.62 1.38
CA SER A 15 -13.08 -7.03 0.17
C SER A 15 -12.89 -7.86 -1.10
N LEU A 16 -12.02 -8.88 -1.09
CA LEU A 16 -11.72 -9.70 -2.27
C LEU A 16 -12.88 -10.65 -2.55
N SER A 17 -13.36 -10.67 -3.80
CA SER A 17 -14.53 -11.45 -4.19
C SER A 17 -14.20 -12.62 -5.12
N THR A 18 -13.02 -12.60 -5.75
CA THR A 18 -12.62 -13.62 -6.73
C THR A 18 -11.37 -14.40 -6.30
N PRO A 19 -11.21 -15.67 -6.73
CA PRO A 19 -9.99 -16.44 -6.49
C PRO A 19 -8.73 -15.76 -7.05
N ARG A 20 -8.87 -15.08 -8.19
CA ARG A 20 -7.78 -14.33 -8.84
C ARG A 20 -7.30 -13.17 -7.95
N GLU A 21 -8.21 -12.42 -7.36
CA GLU A 21 -7.87 -11.35 -6.41
C GLU A 21 -7.20 -11.89 -5.15
N THR A 22 -7.70 -12.99 -4.59
CA THR A 22 -7.09 -13.64 -3.43
C THR A 22 -5.67 -14.11 -3.71
N ALA A 23 -5.43 -14.72 -4.88
CA ALA A 23 -4.09 -15.13 -5.29
C ALA A 23 -3.16 -13.93 -5.51
N ALA A 24 -3.64 -12.86 -6.15
CA ALA A 24 -2.88 -11.65 -6.35
C ALA A 24 -2.52 -10.97 -5.01
N HIS A 25 -3.46 -10.93 -4.06
CA HIS A 25 -3.23 -10.39 -2.72
C HIS A 25 -2.18 -11.21 -1.96
N ALA A 26 -2.26 -12.55 -2.00
CA ALA A 26 -1.25 -13.41 -1.38
C ALA A 26 0.15 -13.21 -2.00
N SER A 27 0.23 -13.09 -3.33
CA SER A 27 1.47 -12.80 -4.05
C SER A 27 2.06 -11.45 -3.65
N LEU A 28 1.23 -10.41 -3.56
CA LEU A 28 1.65 -9.09 -3.11
C LEU A 28 2.18 -9.11 -1.67
N LEU A 29 1.51 -9.84 -0.76
CA LEU A 29 1.99 -9.97 0.62
C LEU A 29 3.30 -10.75 0.71
N ALA A 30 3.52 -11.76 -0.14
CA ALA A 30 4.81 -12.43 -0.23
C ALA A 30 5.90 -11.46 -0.67
N LEU A 31 5.62 -10.61 -1.66
CA LEU A 31 6.52 -9.56 -2.12
C LEU A 31 6.87 -8.56 -1.02
N VAL A 32 5.86 -8.08 -0.28
CA VAL A 32 6.07 -7.17 0.86
C VAL A 32 6.97 -7.81 1.93
N ARG A 33 6.76 -9.08 2.25
CA ARG A 33 7.56 -9.82 3.24
C ARG A 33 9.02 -10.01 2.84
N GLN A 34 9.32 -10.05 1.54
CA GLN A 34 10.71 -10.15 1.08
C GLN A 34 11.53 -8.94 1.49
N GLY A 35 10.95 -7.72 1.45
CA GLY A 35 11.60 -6.49 1.89
C GLY A 35 12.87 -6.08 1.11
N THR A 36 13.25 -6.82 0.07
CA THR A 36 14.48 -6.60 -0.71
C THR A 36 14.36 -5.34 -1.58
N PRO A 37 15.48 -4.75 -2.02
CA PRO A 37 15.45 -3.65 -2.99
C PRO A 37 14.69 -4.01 -4.28
N ALA A 38 14.87 -5.23 -4.78
CA ALA A 38 14.14 -5.75 -5.94
C ALA A 38 12.62 -5.85 -5.67
N ALA A 39 12.23 -6.25 -4.46
CA ALA A 39 10.83 -6.28 -4.06
C ALA A 39 10.22 -4.88 -3.99
N ARG A 40 10.95 -3.91 -3.43
CA ARG A 40 10.52 -2.49 -3.40
C ARG A 40 10.36 -1.94 -4.81
N GLU A 41 11.24 -2.31 -5.74
CA GLU A 41 11.11 -1.90 -7.13
C GLU A 41 9.87 -2.49 -7.80
N GLN A 42 9.54 -3.76 -7.52
CA GLN A 42 8.29 -4.36 -7.98
C GLN A 42 7.05 -3.66 -7.39
N LEU A 43 7.08 -3.31 -6.09
CA LEU A 43 6.00 -2.53 -5.46
C LEU A 43 5.85 -1.15 -6.13
N ALA A 44 6.95 -0.49 -6.49
CA ALA A 44 6.91 0.82 -7.14
C ALA A 44 6.26 0.72 -8.53
N ARG A 45 6.52 -0.38 -9.27
CA ARG A 45 5.85 -0.65 -10.54
C ARG A 45 4.34 -0.81 -10.39
N ILE A 46 3.86 -1.42 -9.29
CA ILE A 46 2.41 -1.56 -9.03
C ILE A 46 1.71 -0.20 -8.90
N LEU A 47 2.40 0.82 -8.37
CA LEU A 47 1.82 2.17 -8.23
C LEU A 47 1.44 2.78 -9.58
N VAL A 48 2.27 2.55 -10.60
CA VAL A 48 2.13 3.17 -11.93
C VAL A 48 1.52 2.25 -12.98
N ALA A 49 1.44 0.94 -12.72
CA ALA A 49 0.93 -0.01 -13.69
C ALA A 49 -0.57 0.23 -13.97
N PRO A 50 -1.00 0.10 -15.25
CA PRO A 50 -2.40 0.20 -15.62
C PRO A 50 -3.19 -0.97 -15.02
N GLU A 51 -4.50 -0.77 -14.88
CA GLU A 51 -5.46 -1.80 -14.46
C GLU A 51 -5.17 -2.46 -13.09
N GLN A 52 -4.30 -1.87 -12.28
CA GLN A 52 -4.07 -2.35 -10.92
C GLN A 52 -5.26 -2.03 -10.04
N PRO A 53 -5.77 -3.02 -9.27
CA PRO A 53 -6.85 -2.78 -8.36
C PRO A 53 -6.40 -1.82 -7.26
N LEU A 54 -7.35 -1.03 -6.76
CA LEU A 54 -7.05 0.03 -5.79
C LEU A 54 -6.38 -0.50 -4.52
N TRP A 55 -6.78 -1.69 -4.05
CA TRP A 55 -6.18 -2.32 -2.87
C TRP A 55 -4.70 -2.66 -3.06
N ALA A 56 -4.27 -3.00 -4.28
CA ALA A 56 -2.87 -3.32 -4.57
C ALA A 56 -2.00 -2.06 -4.53
N ARG A 57 -2.49 -0.96 -5.14
CA ARG A 57 -1.85 0.36 -5.05
C ARG A 57 -1.79 0.86 -3.61
N GLU A 58 -2.86 0.67 -2.85
CA GLU A 58 -2.91 1.03 -1.44
C GLU A 58 -1.85 0.30 -0.61
N THR A 59 -1.74 -1.02 -0.80
CA THR A 59 -0.77 -1.85 -0.10
C THR A 59 0.66 -1.46 -0.46
N ALA A 60 0.95 -1.29 -1.76
CA ALA A 60 2.27 -0.89 -2.24
C ALA A 60 2.66 0.50 -1.71
N ALA A 61 1.74 1.47 -1.78
CA ALA A 61 1.99 2.83 -1.32
C ALA A 61 2.22 2.89 0.19
N PHE A 62 1.46 2.11 0.98
CA PHE A 62 1.66 2.03 2.42
C PHE A 62 3.06 1.52 2.77
N VAL A 63 3.49 0.42 2.14
CA VAL A 63 4.78 -0.23 2.45
C VAL A 63 5.95 0.64 2.00
N LEU A 64 5.89 1.17 0.78
CA LEU A 64 6.92 2.05 0.23
C LEU A 64 7.01 3.36 1.03
N GLY A 65 5.88 4.01 1.28
CA GLY A 65 5.86 5.26 2.04
C GLY A 65 6.32 5.07 3.50
N SER A 66 5.94 3.96 4.14
CA SER A 66 6.43 3.64 5.49
C SER A 66 7.94 3.36 5.54
N ALA A 67 8.53 3.01 4.40
CA ALA A 67 9.97 2.84 4.23
C ALA A 67 10.69 4.12 3.76
N GLY A 68 9.99 5.27 3.67
CA GLY A 68 10.57 6.55 3.24
C GLY A 68 10.62 6.74 1.71
N ASP A 69 10.04 5.84 0.92
CA ASP A 69 10.08 5.93 -0.54
C ASP A 69 9.04 6.94 -1.06
N ARG A 70 9.54 8.08 -1.54
CA ARG A 70 8.73 9.19 -2.04
C ARG A 70 7.89 8.85 -3.27
N ARG A 71 8.17 7.76 -3.99
CA ARG A 71 7.35 7.31 -5.11
C ARG A 71 5.91 6.97 -4.70
N ALA A 72 5.69 6.68 -3.41
CA ALA A 72 4.36 6.44 -2.86
C ALA A 72 3.50 7.72 -2.72
N PHE A 73 4.12 8.92 -2.74
CA PHE A 73 3.47 10.18 -2.37
C PHE A 73 2.17 10.46 -3.16
N GLU A 74 2.25 10.44 -4.49
CA GLU A 74 1.10 10.72 -5.36
C GLU A 74 -0.05 9.73 -5.12
N THR A 75 0.27 8.44 -4.96
CA THR A 75 -0.75 7.42 -4.65
C THR A 75 -1.39 7.66 -3.28
N LEU A 76 -0.60 8.03 -2.26
CA LEU A 76 -1.14 8.33 -0.93
C LEU A 76 -2.04 9.57 -0.95
N VAL A 77 -1.67 10.63 -1.68
CA VAL A 77 -2.51 11.82 -1.86
C VAL A 77 -3.81 11.46 -2.56
N LEU A 78 -3.76 10.64 -3.61
CA LEU A 78 -4.96 10.13 -4.26
C LEU A 78 -5.86 9.34 -3.28
N LEU A 79 -5.27 8.51 -2.42
CA LEU A 79 -6.01 7.69 -1.44
C LEU A 79 -6.77 8.53 -0.40
N LEU A 80 -6.31 9.74 -0.09
CA LEU A 80 -7.01 10.69 0.79
C LEU A 80 -8.35 11.15 0.22
N ASN A 81 -8.50 11.16 -1.10
CA ASN A 81 -9.72 11.63 -1.77
C ASN A 81 -10.84 10.57 -1.79
N TYR A 82 -10.58 9.35 -1.30
CA TYR A 82 -11.59 8.30 -1.27
C TYR A 82 -12.49 8.40 -0.03
N ARG A 83 -13.77 8.07 -0.20
CA ARG A 83 -14.81 8.12 0.85
C ARG A 83 -14.69 7.06 1.94
N GLU A 84 -13.66 6.21 1.94
CA GLU A 84 -13.48 5.17 2.95
C GLU A 84 -12.58 5.71 4.09
N PRO A 85 -13.12 5.93 5.31
CA PRO A 85 -12.37 6.58 6.39
C PRO A 85 -11.08 5.85 6.78
N ALA A 86 -11.10 4.52 6.78
CA ALA A 86 -9.95 3.70 7.13
C ALA A 86 -8.78 3.93 6.16
N ARG A 87 -9.06 3.95 4.85
CA ARG A 87 -8.06 4.21 3.80
C ARG A 87 -7.47 5.61 3.92
N CYS A 88 -8.32 6.61 4.16
CA CYS A 88 -7.88 7.99 4.35
C CYS A 88 -6.95 8.13 5.56
N ALA A 89 -7.32 7.54 6.71
CA ALA A 89 -6.51 7.57 7.91
C ALA A 89 -5.14 6.91 7.71
N THR A 90 -5.10 5.75 7.04
CA THR A 90 -3.86 5.06 6.70
C THR A 90 -2.97 5.92 5.79
N ALA A 91 -3.53 6.50 4.73
CA ALA A 91 -2.77 7.33 3.80
C ALA A 91 -2.22 8.61 4.46
N ALA A 92 -3.03 9.30 5.26
CA ALA A 92 -2.63 10.51 5.96
C ALA A 92 -1.44 10.27 6.89
N ARG A 93 -1.44 9.13 7.60
CA ARG A 93 -0.36 8.78 8.52
C ARG A 93 0.95 8.48 7.81
N VAL A 94 0.90 7.76 6.68
CA VAL A 94 2.11 7.48 5.89
C VAL A 94 2.66 8.77 5.28
N LEU A 95 1.79 9.67 4.79
CA LEU A 95 2.22 10.99 4.31
C LEU A 95 2.87 11.83 5.40
N ALA A 96 2.34 11.82 6.62
CA ALA A 96 2.95 12.50 7.75
C ALA A 96 4.37 11.97 8.03
N ARG A 97 4.59 10.65 7.95
CA ARG A 97 5.93 10.05 8.10
C ARG A 97 6.87 10.44 6.96
N LEU A 98 6.38 10.49 5.71
CA LEU A 98 7.19 10.91 4.56
C LEU A 98 7.62 12.38 4.60
N GLY A 99 6.80 13.23 5.22
CA GLY A 99 7.07 14.65 5.38
C GLY A 99 7.83 15.01 6.65
N ASP A 100 8.05 14.07 7.56
CA ASP A 100 8.75 14.32 8.82
C ASP A 100 10.26 14.42 8.57
N PRO A 101 10.90 15.59 8.76
CA PRO A 101 12.34 15.76 8.58
C PRO A 101 13.17 15.03 9.64
N ARG A 102 12.55 14.44 10.67
CA ARG A 102 13.22 13.71 11.76
C ARG A 102 13.31 12.20 11.50
N HIS A 103 12.83 11.72 10.36
CA HIS A 103 12.83 10.31 9.96
C HIS A 103 14.00 9.98 9.01
#